data_AF-B0DJ89-F1
#
_entry.id   AF-B0DJ89-F1
#
_cell.length_a   1.000
_cell.length_b   1.000
_cell.length_c   1.000
_cell.angle_alpha   90.00
_cell.angle_beta   90.00
_cell.angle_gamma   90.00
#
_symmetry.space_group_name_H-M   'P 1'
#
loop_
_entity.id
_entity.type
_entity.pdbx_description
1 polymer ?
#
loop_
_entity_poly.entity_id
_entity_poly.type
_entity_poly.pdbx_seq_one_letter_code
_entity_poly.pdbx_strand_id
1 'polypeptide(L)'
;MARGAKGKAAKAPKPVIPTIDWIGNNNALIWKLLNEIEKKQNCSVLYGSKKVLEDSKIKVYKRISEAILPEWYALDPDAIGNRMKNKAEDLYARYKKEIKRLQQTGGGLGGNDDSPDDPDDVNEYLTCYIPNTGPDITTTQEALNVWAPCGNFGAGGNEDNIDPQLRSTVTTQAGAPQPDVTDATHQRLPLGDISVDNRAIPEAPTPAVTPSAPPMTPARPPPQSTPGGKENTAPVTGKKGPKESSFVLASIVETAKSSIKKIPQKRSFEETLCEISQFVFILIAILYCSPWFRQNMEAANNRAAVLNQQNERRLRLEELEQCIKLHTLGVYSKEELLNLLRDLDGSQPAPKRVCPRSPSPRWDIENDGFELND
;
A
#
# COMPACT_ATOMS: atom_id res chain seq x y z
N MET A 1 45.23 24.01 41.24
CA MET A 1 44.10 23.86 40.30
C MET A 1 43.10 22.86 40.88
N ALA A 2 42.03 23.34 41.51
CA ALA A 2 41.02 22.50 42.15
C ALA A 2 40.00 21.99 41.12
N ARG A 3 39.93 20.67 40.93
CA ARG A 3 38.89 20.03 40.13
C ARG A 3 37.58 20.04 40.94
N GLY A 4 36.66 20.95 40.57
CA GLY A 4 35.32 21.01 41.15
C GLY A 4 34.55 19.73 40.87
N ALA A 5 34.23 18.98 41.93
CA ALA A 5 33.34 17.84 41.88
C ALA A 5 31.92 18.33 41.56
N LYS A 6 31.48 18.18 40.31
CA LYS A 6 30.08 18.39 39.93
C LYS A 6 29.24 17.32 40.62
N GLY A 7 28.55 17.71 41.69
CA GLY A 7 27.56 16.87 42.37
C GLY A 7 26.52 16.38 41.35
N LYS A 8 26.36 15.06 41.24
CA LYS A 8 25.27 14.45 40.48
C LYS A 8 23.96 14.82 41.17
N ALA A 9 23.23 15.77 40.62
CA ALA A 9 21.86 16.03 41.02
C ALA A 9 21.06 14.72 40.94
N ALA A 10 20.36 14.38 42.01
CA ALA A 10 19.50 13.20 42.07
C ALA A 10 18.46 13.30 40.94
N LYS A 11 18.55 12.37 39.98
CA LYS A 11 17.67 12.33 38.81
C LYS A 11 16.28 11.95 39.29
N ALA A 12 15.29 12.81 39.06
CA ALA A 12 13.90 12.52 39.40
C ALA A 12 13.45 11.16 38.83
N PRO A 13 12.57 10.42 39.52
CA PRO A 13 12.07 9.14 39.04
C PRO A 13 11.42 9.33 37.67
N LYS A 14 11.87 8.56 36.67
CA LYS A 14 11.33 8.64 35.32
C LYS A 14 9.88 8.13 35.31
N PRO A 15 8.96 8.79 34.60
CA PRO A 15 7.60 8.30 34.46
C PRO A 15 7.58 6.91 33.84
N VAL A 16 6.76 6.01 34.39
CA VAL A 16 6.60 4.65 33.87
C VAL A 16 5.66 4.72 32.67
N ILE A 17 6.18 4.37 31.50
CA ILE A 17 5.40 4.36 30.25
C ILE A 17 4.70 3.00 30.12
N PRO A 18 3.36 2.96 29.98
CA PRO A 18 2.60 1.73 29.78
C PRO A 18 3.12 0.90 28.59
N THR A 19 2.97 -0.42 28.65
CA THR A 19 3.26 -1.30 27.51
C THR A 19 2.27 -1.00 26.38
N ILE A 20 2.79 -0.85 25.16
CA ILE A 20 1.96 -0.58 23.97
C ILE A 20 1.31 -1.88 23.51
N ASP A 21 -0.02 -1.93 23.47
CA ASP A 21 -0.74 -3.06 22.86
C ASP A 21 -0.77 -2.89 21.34
N TRP A 22 0.20 -3.51 20.66
CA TRP A 22 0.33 -3.45 19.20
C TRP A 22 -0.70 -4.30 18.45
N ILE A 23 -1.26 -5.33 19.10
CA ILE A 23 -2.13 -6.34 18.48
C ILE A 23 -3.61 -5.97 18.68
N GLY A 24 -3.91 -5.22 19.75
CA GLY A 24 -5.24 -4.69 20.03
C GLY A 24 -5.87 -3.95 18.86
N ASN A 25 -7.21 -3.91 18.85
CA ASN A 25 -8.03 -3.28 17.80
C ASN A 25 -7.63 -3.73 16.38
N ASN A 26 -7.42 -5.03 16.19
CA ASN A 26 -7.08 -5.61 14.88
C ASN A 26 -5.84 -4.97 14.24
N ASN A 27 -4.76 -4.82 15.01
CA ASN A 27 -3.50 -4.21 14.57
C ASN A 27 -3.62 -2.74 14.09
N ALA A 28 -4.65 -2.00 14.53
CA ALA A 28 -4.87 -0.62 14.08
C ALA A 28 -3.67 0.31 14.30
N LEU A 29 -2.92 0.13 15.39
CA LEU A 29 -1.70 0.91 15.65
C LEU A 29 -0.55 0.57 14.70
N ILE A 30 -0.43 -0.69 14.28
CA ILE A 30 0.56 -1.12 13.28
C ILE A 30 0.23 -0.45 11.93
N TRP A 31 -1.04 -0.44 11.53
CA TRP A 31 -1.46 0.24 10.30
C TRP A 31 -1.23 1.75 10.35
N LYS A 32 -1.51 2.41 11.48
CA LYS A 32 -1.17 3.83 11.68
C LYS A 32 0.34 4.07 11.57
N LEU A 33 1.16 3.19 12.14
CA LEU A 33 2.62 3.28 12.04
C LEU A 33 3.09 3.16 10.59
N LEU A 34 2.59 2.19 9.83
CA LEU A 34 2.92 2.02 8.42
C LEU A 34 2.51 3.25 7.59
N ASN A 35 1.29 3.75 7.77
CA ASN A 35 0.82 4.96 7.08
C ASN A 35 1.70 6.19 7.35
N GLU A 36 2.16 6.38 8.58
CA GLU A 36 3.07 7.48 8.92
C GLU A 36 4.48 7.29 8.32
N ILE A 37 4.98 6.06 8.28
CA ILE A 37 6.28 5.72 7.65
C ILE A 37 6.22 5.99 6.14
N GLU A 38 5.10 5.69 5.49
CA GLU A 38 4.89 5.87 4.05
C GLU A 38 4.79 7.34 3.60
N LYS A 39 4.47 8.28 4.51
CA LYS A 39 4.46 9.71 4.18
C LYS A 39 5.80 10.12 3.57
N LYS A 40 5.75 10.80 2.42
CA LYS A 40 6.92 11.21 1.62
C LYS A 40 8.03 11.88 2.45
N GLN A 41 7.66 12.73 3.40
CA GLN A 41 8.59 13.43 4.29
C GLN A 41 9.38 12.47 5.21
N ASN A 42 8.74 11.41 5.70
CA ASN A 42 9.35 10.43 6.59
C ASN A 42 10.09 9.35 5.77
N CYS A 43 9.44 8.83 4.74
CA CYS A 43 9.98 7.79 3.85
C CYS A 43 11.31 8.21 3.22
N SER A 44 11.41 9.45 2.73
CA SER A 44 12.64 9.96 2.13
C SER A 44 13.84 9.99 3.10
N VAL A 45 13.62 10.21 4.39
CA VAL A 45 14.68 10.20 5.41
C VAL A 45 14.98 8.79 5.91
N LEU A 46 13.95 7.94 6.04
CA LEU A 46 14.09 6.56 6.53
C LEU A 46 14.78 5.65 5.52
N TYR A 47 14.46 5.81 4.23
CA TYR A 47 14.87 4.90 3.14
C TYR A 47 15.62 5.59 1.99
N GLY A 48 15.67 6.92 1.94
CA GLY A 48 16.38 7.63 0.88
C GLY A 48 17.89 7.45 0.94
N SER A 49 18.49 7.20 -0.22
CA SER A 49 19.93 7.01 -0.42
C SER A 49 20.70 8.34 -0.54
N LYS A 50 20.03 9.50 -0.43
CA LYS A 50 20.65 10.82 -0.57
C LYS A 50 20.74 11.53 0.78
N LYS A 51 21.97 11.89 1.17
CA LYS A 51 22.32 12.59 2.44
C LYS A 51 21.80 14.04 2.55
N VAL A 52 20.78 14.42 1.80
CA VAL A 52 20.43 15.84 1.60
C VAL A 52 19.39 16.34 2.62
N LEU A 53 18.79 15.48 3.44
CA LEU A 53 17.96 15.93 4.55
C LEU A 53 18.72 15.87 5.89
N GLU A 54 18.70 17.00 6.58
CA GLU A 54 19.35 17.26 7.87
C GLU A 54 18.71 16.48 9.04
N ASP A 55 17.54 15.87 8.81
CA ASP A 55 16.82 15.13 9.84
C ASP A 55 17.44 13.73 10.06
N SER A 56 17.77 13.42 11.32
CA SER A 56 18.16 12.06 11.70
C SER A 56 16.97 11.10 11.72
N LYS A 57 17.19 9.81 11.45
CA LYS A 57 16.14 8.77 11.56
C LYS A 57 15.44 8.78 12.92
N ILE A 58 16.18 9.06 13.99
CA ILE A 58 15.63 9.16 15.35
C ILE A 58 14.62 10.30 15.45
N LYS A 59 14.92 11.46 14.86
CA LYS A 59 14.01 12.62 14.83
C LYS A 59 12.73 12.31 14.06
N VAL A 60 12.83 11.54 12.98
CA VAL A 60 11.65 11.07 12.23
C VAL A 60 10.78 10.16 13.08
N TYR A 61 11.36 9.15 13.76
CA TYR A 61 10.57 8.28 14.62
C TYR A 61 9.93 9.03 15.81
N LYS A 62 10.57 10.09 16.31
CA LYS A 62 9.96 10.99 17.31
C LYS A 62 8.73 11.72 16.75
N ARG A 63 8.82 12.28 15.54
CA ARG A 63 7.68 12.92 14.85
C ARG A 63 6.55 11.93 14.59
N ILE A 64 6.88 10.71 14.18
CA ILE A 64 5.90 9.63 13.99
C ILE A 64 5.24 9.28 15.33
N SER A 65 6.01 9.15 16.42
CA SER A 65 5.43 8.87 17.74
C SER A 65 4.50 9.97 18.24
N GLU A 66 4.84 11.24 17.99
CA GLU A 66 4.00 12.39 18.33
C GLU A 66 2.66 12.35 17.59
N ALA A 67 2.67 11.94 16.32
CA ALA A 67 1.45 11.83 15.50
C ALA A 67 0.54 10.66 15.94
N ILE A 68 1.11 9.52 16.34
CA ILE A 68 0.33 8.32 16.66
C ILE A 68 -0.11 8.28 18.13
N LEU A 69 0.77 8.66 19.06
CA LEU A 69 0.57 8.55 20.50
C LEU A 69 0.98 9.86 21.21
N PRO A 70 0.26 10.98 20.97
CA PRO A 70 0.63 12.29 21.50
C PRO A 70 0.69 12.31 23.03
N GLU A 71 -0.23 11.60 23.69
CA GLU A 71 -0.29 11.52 25.16
C GLU A 71 0.96 10.88 25.77
N TRP A 72 1.46 9.80 25.17
CA TRP A 72 2.64 9.10 25.69
C TRP A 72 3.93 9.78 25.26
N TYR A 73 3.92 10.43 24.10
CA TYR A 73 5.03 11.24 23.63
C TYR A 73 5.30 12.42 24.57
N ALA A 74 4.26 13.06 25.11
CA ALA A 74 4.40 14.14 26.08
C ALA A 74 5.12 13.71 27.38
N LEU A 75 5.08 12.42 27.74
CA LEU A 75 5.73 11.89 28.94
C LEU A 75 7.24 11.65 28.72
N ASP A 76 7.61 10.97 27.64
CA ASP A 76 9.02 10.69 27.30
C ASP A 76 9.19 10.50 25.78
N PRO A 77 9.50 11.60 25.06
CA PRO A 77 9.70 11.59 23.61
C PRO A 77 10.76 10.59 23.13
N ASP A 78 11.84 10.41 23.90
CA ASP A 78 12.95 9.54 23.54
C ASP A 78 12.58 8.07 23.66
N ALA A 79 11.90 7.70 24.74
CA ALA A 79 11.47 6.33 24.96
C ALA A 79 10.40 5.89 23.94
N ILE A 80 9.39 6.73 23.66
CA ILE A 80 8.36 6.39 22.67
C ILE A 80 8.94 6.34 21.26
N GLY A 81 9.80 7.31 20.88
CA GLY A 81 10.46 7.29 19.59
C GLY A 81 11.29 6.01 19.36
N ASN A 82 12.01 5.55 20.38
CA ASN A 82 12.74 4.28 20.32
C ASN A 82 11.81 3.05 20.24
N ARG A 83 10.67 3.05 20.93
CA ARG A 83 9.68 1.97 20.82
C ARG A 83 9.09 1.89 19.41
N MET A 84 8.75 3.03 18.79
CA MET A 84 8.28 3.08 17.39
C MET A 84 9.33 2.55 16.42
N LYS A 85 10.59 2.99 16.58
CA LYS A 85 11.71 2.51 15.78
C LYS A 85 11.86 0.99 15.87
N ASN A 86 11.95 0.45 17.09
CA ASN A 86 12.15 -0.99 17.30
C ASN A 86 10.99 -1.79 16.72
N LYS A 87 9.76 -1.29 16.82
CA LYS A 87 8.61 -1.97 16.22
C LYS A 87 8.66 -1.95 14.68
N ALA A 88 9.03 -0.83 14.07
CA ALA A 88 9.21 -0.72 12.63
C ALA A 88 10.31 -1.68 12.12
N GLU A 89 11.41 -1.80 12.87
CA GLU A 89 12.49 -2.76 12.57
C GLU A 89 12.04 -4.22 12.70
N ASP A 90 11.26 -4.56 13.74
CA ASP A 90 10.63 -5.89 13.90
C ASP A 90 9.70 -6.22 12.72
N LEU A 91 8.83 -5.29 12.32
CA LEU A 91 7.94 -5.47 11.17
C LEU A 91 8.71 -5.70 9.88
N TYR A 92 9.76 -4.92 9.63
CA TYR A 92 10.62 -5.09 8.46
C TYR A 92 11.36 -6.44 8.46
N ALA A 93 11.86 -6.88 9.61
CA ALA A 93 12.52 -8.18 9.75
C ALA A 93 11.56 -9.33 9.44
N ARG A 94 10.33 -9.28 9.98
CA ARG A 94 9.26 -10.27 9.68
C ARG A 94 8.91 -10.28 8.20
N TYR A 95 8.66 -9.11 7.61
CA TYR A 95 8.37 -9.00 6.17
C TYR A 95 9.48 -9.62 5.31
N LYS A 96 10.74 -9.38 5.65
CA LYS A 96 11.88 -9.98 4.94
C LYS A 96 11.91 -11.51 5.09
N LYS A 97 11.55 -12.06 6.26
CA LYS A 97 11.42 -13.51 6.48
C LYS A 97 10.32 -14.09 5.59
N GLU A 98 9.15 -13.46 5.56
CA GLU A 98 8.02 -13.90 4.73
C GLU A 98 8.32 -13.82 3.23
N ILE A 99 8.97 -12.75 2.75
CA ILE A 99 9.42 -12.68 1.35
C ILE A 99 10.33 -13.85 1.00
N LYS A 100 11.31 -14.17 1.86
CA LYS A 100 12.23 -15.27 1.60
C LYS A 100 11.48 -16.60 1.49
N ARG A 101 10.51 -16.82 2.38
CA ARG A 101 9.64 -18.01 2.35
C ARG A 101 8.85 -18.08 1.03
N LEU A 102 8.27 -16.96 0.60
CA LEU A 102 7.54 -16.87 -0.68
C LEU A 102 8.45 -17.01 -1.91
N GLN A 103 9.70 -16.53 -1.84
CA GLN A 103 10.67 -16.70 -2.92
C GLN A 103 11.16 -18.15 -3.03
N GLN A 104 11.32 -18.84 -1.90
CA GLN A 104 11.70 -20.25 -1.87
C GLN A 104 10.64 -21.15 -2.51
N THR A 105 9.35 -20.82 -2.40
CA THR A 105 8.28 -21.60 -3.05
C THR A 105 8.29 -21.56 -4.58
N GLY A 106 9.13 -20.74 -5.22
CA GLY A 106 9.33 -20.72 -6.68
C GLY A 106 10.61 -21.41 -7.17
N GLY A 107 11.53 -21.76 -6.28
CA GLY A 107 12.73 -22.54 -6.60
C GLY A 107 12.43 -24.00 -6.30
N GLY A 108 12.11 -24.79 -7.33
CA GLY A 108 11.64 -26.18 -7.19
C GLY A 108 12.41 -27.00 -6.15
N LEU A 109 11.70 -27.96 -5.52
CA LEU A 109 12.13 -28.97 -4.54
C LEU A 109 13.52 -29.61 -4.81
N GLY A 110 14.59 -28.87 -4.64
CA GLY A 110 15.97 -29.35 -4.67
C GLY A 110 16.79 -28.35 -3.87
N GLY A 111 17.16 -28.59 -2.63
CA GLY A 111 17.65 -29.84 -2.06
C GLY A 111 19.11 -29.58 -1.67
N ASN A 112 19.41 -29.72 -0.37
CA ASN A 112 20.72 -29.59 0.29
C ASN A 112 21.16 -28.18 0.73
N ASP A 113 20.37 -27.51 1.57
CA ASP A 113 20.97 -26.62 2.56
C ASP A 113 20.86 -27.30 3.93
N ASP A 114 21.98 -27.84 4.41
CA ASP A 114 22.19 -28.37 5.77
C ASP A 114 22.15 -27.23 6.81
N SER A 115 21.05 -26.45 6.82
CA SER A 115 20.83 -25.49 7.88
C SER A 115 20.34 -26.25 9.11
N PRO A 116 21.07 -26.20 10.24
CA PRO A 116 20.67 -26.92 11.44
C PRO A 116 19.30 -26.42 11.90
N ASP A 117 18.39 -27.38 12.06
CA ASP A 117 16.98 -27.24 12.44
C ASP A 117 16.75 -26.09 13.42
N ASP A 118 16.06 -25.04 12.96
CA ASP A 118 15.44 -24.06 13.85
C ASP A 118 14.14 -24.72 14.36
N PRO A 119 14.06 -25.15 15.64
CA PRO A 119 12.96 -25.98 16.13
C PRO A 119 11.59 -25.25 16.19
N ASP A 120 11.59 -23.93 15.97
CA ASP A 120 10.37 -23.12 15.84
C ASP A 120 9.90 -23.00 14.37
N ASP A 121 10.64 -23.56 13.40
CA ASP A 121 10.22 -23.66 12.00
C ASP A 121 9.39 -24.93 11.79
N VAL A 122 8.21 -24.96 12.44
CA VAL A 122 7.16 -25.90 12.05
C VAL A 122 6.76 -25.49 10.65
N ASN A 123 7.43 -26.08 9.66
CA ASN A 123 7.18 -25.86 8.24
C ASN A 123 5.75 -26.31 7.96
N GLU A 124 4.81 -25.38 8.16
CA GLU A 124 3.45 -25.48 7.67
C GLU A 124 3.58 -25.36 6.14
N TYR A 125 3.81 -26.51 5.52
CA TYR A 125 3.78 -26.65 4.08
C TYR A 125 2.43 -26.14 3.62
N LEU A 126 2.43 -25.19 2.68
CA LEU A 126 1.20 -24.82 1.97
C LEU A 126 0.66 -26.11 1.35
N THR A 127 -0.49 -26.57 1.84
CA THR A 127 -1.12 -27.84 1.45
C THR A 127 -1.47 -27.89 -0.03
N CYS A 128 -1.42 -26.75 -0.72
CA CYS A 128 -1.72 -26.58 -2.13
C CYS A 128 -0.77 -25.55 -2.76
N TYR A 129 -0.03 -25.97 -3.79
CA TYR A 129 0.72 -25.08 -4.68
C TYR A 129 -0.14 -24.83 -5.93
N ILE A 130 -0.43 -23.56 -6.23
CA ILE A 130 -1.14 -23.18 -7.46
C ILE A 130 -0.08 -22.78 -8.51
N PRO A 131 0.02 -23.50 -9.63
CA PRO A 131 0.98 -23.15 -10.67
C PRO A 131 0.64 -21.78 -11.30
N ASN A 132 1.62 -21.16 -11.95
CA ASN A 132 1.47 -19.87 -12.63
C ASN A 132 0.44 -19.89 -13.79
N THR A 133 0.03 -21.07 -14.25
CA THR A 133 -1.06 -21.28 -15.20
C THR A 133 -2.45 -21.15 -14.58
N GLY A 134 -2.55 -20.96 -13.26
CA GLY A 134 -3.78 -20.93 -12.50
C GLY A 134 -4.12 -22.26 -11.84
N PRO A 135 -5.26 -22.35 -11.14
CA PRO A 135 -5.73 -23.58 -10.50
C PRO A 135 -5.84 -24.71 -11.52
N ASP A 136 -5.29 -25.86 -11.19
CA ASP A 136 -5.39 -27.07 -12.01
C ASP A 136 -6.26 -28.13 -11.31
N ILE A 137 -6.37 -29.31 -11.93
CA ILE A 137 -7.13 -30.44 -11.38
C ILE A 137 -6.61 -30.95 -10.03
N THR A 138 -5.41 -30.54 -9.60
CA THR A 138 -4.80 -30.90 -8.31
C THR A 138 -5.01 -29.84 -7.23
N THR A 139 -5.57 -28.68 -7.59
CA THR A 139 -5.84 -27.60 -6.64
C THR A 139 -7.03 -27.95 -5.74
N THR A 140 -6.83 -27.89 -4.42
CA THR A 140 -7.88 -28.25 -3.44
C THR A 140 -9.04 -27.25 -3.46
N GLN A 141 -10.24 -27.70 -3.08
CA GLN A 141 -11.45 -26.86 -3.07
C GLN A 141 -11.32 -25.65 -2.11
N GLU A 142 -10.58 -25.80 -1.02
CA GLU A 142 -10.28 -24.71 -0.09
C GLU A 142 -9.46 -23.59 -0.76
N ALA A 143 -8.51 -23.95 -1.63
CA ALA A 143 -7.69 -23.01 -2.39
C ALA A 143 -8.46 -22.35 -3.54
N LEU A 144 -9.39 -23.07 -4.17
CA LEU A 144 -10.29 -22.53 -5.20
C LEU A 144 -11.20 -21.41 -4.66
N ASN A 145 -11.67 -21.52 -3.42
CA ASN A 145 -12.55 -20.51 -2.80
C ASN A 145 -11.87 -19.15 -2.56
N VAL A 146 -10.54 -19.10 -2.43
CA VAL A 146 -9.80 -17.83 -2.30
C VAL A 146 -9.80 -17.04 -3.62
N TRP A 147 -9.96 -17.73 -4.75
CA TRP A 147 -9.95 -17.15 -6.10
C TRP A 147 -11.34 -16.87 -6.67
N ALA A 148 -12.38 -17.56 -6.19
CA ALA A 148 -13.76 -17.37 -6.66
C ALA A 148 -14.26 -15.90 -6.60
N PRO A 149 -13.92 -15.07 -5.58
CA PRO A 149 -14.35 -13.67 -5.54
C PRO A 149 -13.65 -12.79 -6.58
N CYS A 150 -12.46 -13.17 -7.04
CA CYS A 150 -11.68 -12.39 -8.02
C CYS A 150 -12.17 -12.58 -9.46
N GLY A 151 -12.96 -13.63 -9.73
CA GLY A 151 -13.45 -13.97 -11.07
C GLY A 151 -14.63 -13.18 -11.58
N ASN A 152 -15.25 -12.30 -10.77
CA ASN A 152 -16.51 -11.63 -11.13
C ASN A 152 -16.37 -10.12 -11.44
N PHE A 153 -15.15 -9.61 -11.66
CA PHE A 153 -14.93 -8.19 -12.03
C PHE A 153 -15.07 -7.92 -13.54
N GLY A 154 -15.94 -8.65 -14.23
CA GLY A 154 -16.20 -8.45 -15.64
C GLY A 154 -17.62 -8.81 -16.06
N ALA A 155 -18.47 -7.78 -16.06
CA ALA A 155 -19.65 -7.56 -16.91
C ALA A 155 -20.98 -7.36 -16.15
N GLY A 156 -21.34 -6.08 -15.98
CA GLY A 156 -22.74 -5.63 -15.88
C GLY A 156 -23.45 -5.86 -14.54
N GLY A 157 -23.41 -4.87 -13.65
CA GLY A 157 -24.29 -4.80 -12.49
C GLY A 157 -24.50 -3.34 -12.06
N ASN A 158 -25.76 -2.93 -11.95
CA ASN A 158 -26.23 -1.57 -11.73
C ASN A 158 -25.67 -0.93 -10.44
N GLU A 159 -25.11 0.28 -10.56
CA GLU A 159 -24.83 1.20 -9.45
C GLU A 159 -25.90 2.29 -9.42
N ASP A 160 -27.07 1.98 -8.87
CA ASP A 160 -27.92 3.00 -8.25
C ASP A 160 -27.93 2.71 -6.75
N ASN A 161 -27.67 3.75 -5.95
CA ASN A 161 -27.86 3.85 -4.50
C ASN A 161 -26.60 3.83 -3.62
N ILE A 162 -25.86 4.96 -3.55
CA ILE A 162 -25.14 5.39 -2.32
C ILE A 162 -25.19 6.94 -2.17
N ASP A 163 -25.54 7.34 -0.95
CA ASP A 163 -25.88 8.66 -0.37
C ASP A 163 -24.79 9.77 -0.44
N PRO A 164 -25.12 11.05 -0.74
CA PRO A 164 -24.16 12.15 -0.85
C PRO A 164 -24.09 13.00 0.42
N GLN A 165 -23.37 12.56 1.46
CA GLN A 165 -22.91 13.49 2.51
C GLN A 165 -21.46 13.21 2.90
N LEU A 166 -20.57 14.08 2.40
CA LEU A 166 -19.30 14.55 2.97
C LEU A 166 -18.27 14.80 1.87
N ARG A 167 -18.41 15.94 1.17
CA ARG A 167 -17.31 16.55 0.43
C ARG A 167 -17.26 18.04 0.72
N SER A 168 -16.29 18.44 1.53
CA SER A 168 -15.76 19.80 1.53
C SER A 168 -14.34 19.76 2.10
N THR A 169 -13.33 20.03 1.27
CA THR A 169 -12.41 21.17 1.45
C THR A 169 -11.21 21.13 0.48
N VAL A 170 -11.04 22.28 -0.17
CA VAL A 170 -9.78 22.93 -0.61
C VAL A 170 -9.16 22.56 -1.98
N THR A 171 -9.32 23.53 -2.88
CA THR A 171 -8.64 23.79 -4.16
C THR A 171 -7.33 24.56 -3.95
N THR A 172 -6.28 24.30 -4.72
CA THR A 172 -5.30 25.32 -5.17
C THR A 172 -4.68 24.94 -6.52
N GLN A 173 -4.59 25.93 -7.42
CA GLN A 173 -4.22 25.94 -8.84
C GLN A 173 -2.73 25.75 -9.17
N ALA A 174 -2.48 25.23 -10.39
CA ALA A 174 -1.56 25.69 -11.46
C ALA A 174 -1.38 24.48 -12.43
N GLY A 175 -1.51 24.52 -13.76
CA GLY A 175 -1.46 25.56 -14.79
C GLY A 175 -0.37 25.16 -15.81
N ALA A 176 -0.75 24.77 -17.04
CA ALA A 176 0.01 24.60 -18.31
C ALA A 176 -0.26 23.24 -19.05
N PRO A 177 0.00 23.09 -20.37
CA PRO A 177 -1.04 22.89 -21.40
C PRO A 177 -1.06 21.46 -22.00
N GLN A 178 -2.22 21.05 -22.54
CA GLN A 178 -2.39 19.82 -23.32
C GLN A 178 -1.96 19.98 -24.79
N PRO A 179 -1.49 18.90 -25.43
CA PRO A 179 -1.53 18.73 -26.88
C PRO A 179 -2.68 17.84 -27.35
N ASP A 180 -2.91 17.97 -28.66
CA ASP A 180 -4.01 17.53 -29.51
C ASP A 180 -4.52 16.08 -29.44
N VAL A 181 -5.79 16.02 -29.83
CA VAL A 181 -6.72 14.93 -30.10
C VAL A 181 -6.20 13.90 -31.12
N THR A 182 -6.47 12.62 -30.87
CA THR A 182 -6.90 11.70 -31.93
C THR A 182 -8.12 10.89 -31.51
N ASP A 183 -8.94 10.69 -32.55
CA ASP A 183 -10.33 10.30 -32.63
C ASP A 183 -10.54 8.78 -32.41
N ALA A 184 -11.58 8.40 -31.68
CA ALA A 184 -12.08 7.02 -31.64
C ALA A 184 -13.59 6.99 -31.41
N THR A 185 -14.29 6.73 -32.51
CA THR A 185 -15.74 6.56 -32.65
C THR A 185 -16.21 5.28 -31.96
N HIS A 186 -17.20 5.35 -31.06
CA HIS A 186 -18.03 4.19 -30.69
C HIS A 186 -19.51 4.53 -30.66
N GLN A 187 -20.28 3.63 -31.31
CA GLN A 187 -21.71 3.67 -31.56
C GLN A 187 -22.54 3.56 -30.27
N ARG A 188 -23.65 4.31 -30.22
CA ARG A 188 -24.66 4.24 -29.16
C ARG A 188 -25.98 3.71 -29.74
N LEU A 189 -26.52 2.65 -29.16
CA LEU A 189 -27.86 2.10 -29.46
C LEU A 189 -28.91 2.70 -28.50
N PRO A 190 -30.21 2.71 -28.90
CA PRO A 190 -31.25 3.45 -28.19
C PRO A 190 -31.84 2.66 -27.00
N LEU A 191 -32.08 3.37 -25.89
CA LEU A 191 -32.80 2.88 -24.70
C LEU A 191 -34.31 2.96 -24.96
N GLY A 192 -35.04 1.88 -24.67
CA GLY A 192 -36.50 1.85 -24.59
C GLY A 192 -36.97 2.25 -23.19
N ASP A 193 -38.07 3.02 -23.16
CA ASP A 193 -38.75 3.46 -21.94
C ASP A 193 -39.42 2.28 -21.21
N ILE A 194 -39.11 2.13 -19.92
CA ILE A 194 -39.86 1.26 -19.01
C ILE A 194 -40.28 2.10 -17.81
N SER A 195 -41.56 2.42 -17.76
CA SER A 195 -42.27 3.01 -16.62
C SER A 195 -42.48 1.92 -15.56
N VAL A 196 -42.12 2.19 -14.29
CA VAL A 196 -42.47 1.33 -13.16
C VAL A 196 -43.04 2.15 -12.01
N ASP A 197 -44.25 1.74 -11.62
CA ASP A 197 -45.07 2.19 -10.50
C ASP A 197 -44.40 2.01 -9.13
N ASN A 198 -44.45 3.06 -8.31
CA ASN A 198 -44.07 3.04 -6.89
C ASN A 198 -45.23 2.53 -6.03
N ARG A 199 -45.07 1.37 -5.39
CA ARG A 199 -45.98 0.90 -4.34
C ARG A 199 -45.23 0.61 -3.05
N ALA A 200 -45.57 1.39 -2.03
CA ALA A 200 -45.06 1.34 -0.65
C ALA A 200 -45.59 0.12 0.13
N ILE A 201 -44.76 -0.54 0.92
CA ILE A 201 -45.14 -1.30 2.13
C ILE A 201 -43.92 -1.37 3.13
N PRO A 202 -44.05 -1.81 4.40
CA PRO A 202 -43.95 -0.96 5.58
C PRO A 202 -42.82 -1.36 6.56
N GLU A 203 -42.60 -0.52 7.58
CA GLU A 203 -41.69 -0.76 8.72
C GLU A 203 -42.10 -1.98 9.56
N ALA A 204 -41.10 -2.71 10.07
CA ALA A 204 -41.25 -3.75 11.07
C ALA A 204 -40.23 -3.57 12.22
N PRO A 205 -40.55 -4.04 13.45
CA PRO A 205 -40.08 -3.43 14.69
C PRO A 205 -38.80 -4.06 15.26
N THR A 206 -38.13 -3.26 16.06
CA THR A 206 -36.97 -3.57 16.92
C THR A 206 -37.35 -4.51 18.07
N PRO A 207 -36.50 -5.50 18.43
CA PRO A 207 -36.55 -6.09 19.76
C PRO A 207 -35.35 -5.67 20.62
N ALA A 208 -35.68 -5.18 21.82
CA ALA A 208 -34.77 -4.97 22.94
C ALA A 208 -34.46 -6.30 23.64
N VAL A 209 -33.19 -6.54 24.00
CA VAL A 209 -32.83 -7.55 25.01
C VAL A 209 -31.68 -7.08 25.90
N THR A 210 -31.96 -7.21 27.19
CA THR A 210 -31.28 -7.04 28.48
C THR A 210 -29.83 -7.57 28.59
N PRO A 211 -28.95 -6.95 29.42
CA PRO A 211 -27.61 -7.44 29.68
C PRO A 211 -27.57 -8.52 30.79
N SER A 212 -26.84 -9.61 30.55
CA SER A 212 -26.58 -10.68 31.52
C SER A 212 -25.16 -10.57 32.07
N ALA A 213 -25.02 -10.60 33.39
CA ALA A 213 -23.77 -10.50 34.13
C ALA A 213 -23.01 -11.85 34.17
N PRO A 214 -21.66 -11.84 34.27
CA PRO A 214 -20.86 -13.07 34.30
C PRO A 214 -20.69 -13.66 35.71
N PRO A 215 -20.60 -15.00 35.85
CA PRO A 215 -20.29 -15.65 37.12
C PRO A 215 -18.79 -15.65 37.43
N MET A 216 -18.49 -15.51 38.73
CA MET A 216 -17.16 -15.57 39.34
C MET A 216 -16.61 -17.00 39.35
N THR A 217 -15.30 -17.15 39.12
CA THR A 217 -14.55 -18.40 39.35
C THR A 217 -13.25 -18.09 40.10
N PRO A 218 -12.80 -18.96 41.04
CA PRO A 218 -11.93 -18.57 42.15
C PRO A 218 -10.42 -18.71 41.88
N ALA A 219 -9.67 -18.06 42.79
CA ALA A 219 -8.23 -17.89 42.85
C ALA A 219 -7.40 -19.18 42.83
N ARG A 220 -6.27 -19.12 42.11
CA ARG A 220 -5.18 -20.12 42.10
C ARG A 220 -3.98 -19.59 42.90
N PRO A 221 -3.42 -20.34 43.87
CA PRO A 221 -2.28 -19.89 44.67
C PRO A 221 -0.92 -20.05 43.93
N PRO A 222 0.11 -19.29 44.34
CA PRO A 222 1.43 -19.26 43.70
C PRO A 222 2.33 -20.44 44.14
N PRO A 223 3.20 -20.97 43.25
CA PRO A 223 4.18 -21.99 43.64
C PRO A 223 5.41 -21.39 44.34
N GLN A 224 5.86 -22.17 45.33
CA GLN A 224 6.96 -21.96 46.26
C GLN A 224 8.33 -21.82 45.60
N SER A 225 9.17 -21.03 46.28
CA SER A 225 10.58 -20.79 46.01
C SER A 225 11.46 -21.92 46.57
N THR A 226 12.44 -22.38 45.78
CA THR A 226 13.53 -23.27 46.22
C THR A 226 14.84 -22.46 46.31
N PRO A 227 15.58 -22.50 47.44
CA PRO A 227 16.91 -21.93 47.53
C PRO A 227 17.97 -23.03 47.36
N GLY A 228 18.63 -23.05 46.19
CA GLY A 228 19.80 -23.88 45.93
C GLY A 228 21.09 -23.08 46.10
N GLY A 229 21.71 -23.17 47.29
CA GLY A 229 23.05 -22.65 47.54
C GLY A 229 24.11 -23.45 46.78
N LYS A 230 25.00 -22.76 46.08
CA LYS A 230 26.28 -23.31 45.61
C LYS A 230 27.42 -22.47 46.17
N GLU A 231 28.08 -23.10 47.12
CA GLU A 231 29.32 -22.74 47.77
C GLU A 231 30.44 -22.71 46.71
N ASN A 232 31.05 -21.53 46.49
CA ASN A 232 32.22 -21.40 45.62
C ASN A 232 33.46 -21.23 46.50
N THR A 233 34.22 -22.32 46.59
CA THR A 233 35.56 -22.41 47.18
C THR A 233 36.54 -21.56 46.37
N ALA A 234 37.20 -20.62 47.03
CA ALA A 234 38.29 -19.82 46.47
C ALA A 234 39.58 -20.67 46.35
N PRO A 235 40.33 -20.60 45.24
CA PRO A 235 41.68 -21.14 45.19
C PRO A 235 42.72 -20.10 45.62
N VAL A 236 43.62 -20.61 46.46
CA VAL A 236 44.76 -19.96 47.11
C VAL A 236 45.75 -19.36 46.11
N THR A 237 46.22 -18.17 46.45
CA THR A 237 47.25 -17.40 45.75
C THR A 237 48.65 -17.98 45.98
N GLY A 238 49.24 -18.57 44.93
CA GLY A 238 50.64 -18.98 44.90
C GLY A 238 51.48 -18.05 44.00
N LYS A 239 52.26 -17.16 44.61
CA LYS A 239 53.29 -16.36 43.92
C LYS A 239 54.41 -17.28 43.41
N LYS A 240 54.59 -17.41 42.10
CA LYS A 240 55.83 -17.87 41.47
C LYS A 240 56.21 -16.93 40.33
N GLY A 241 57.46 -16.47 40.36
CA GLY A 241 58.02 -15.45 39.48
C GLY A 241 58.16 -15.89 38.00
N PRO A 242 58.56 -14.95 37.13
CA PRO A 242 58.55 -15.15 35.69
C PRO A 242 59.72 -16.03 35.27
N LYS A 243 59.42 -17.14 34.59
CA LYS A 243 60.39 -17.88 33.80
C LYS A 243 60.32 -17.39 32.35
N GLU A 244 61.46 -17.03 31.81
CA GLU A 244 61.68 -16.68 30.42
C GLU A 244 61.30 -17.87 29.53
N SER A 245 60.24 -17.71 28.72
CA SER A 245 59.80 -18.68 27.72
C SER A 245 59.69 -17.99 26.36
N SER A 246 60.83 -17.74 25.70
CA SER A 246 60.87 -17.05 24.40
C SER A 246 60.73 -17.98 23.19
N PHE A 247 60.59 -19.30 23.37
CA PHE A 247 60.63 -20.26 22.26
C PHE A 247 59.28 -20.86 21.83
N VAL A 248 58.18 -20.57 22.55
CA VAL A 248 56.85 -21.15 22.24
C VAL A 248 55.98 -20.22 21.40
N LEU A 249 56.38 -18.95 21.21
CA LEU A 249 55.60 -17.96 20.46
C LEU A 249 55.50 -18.27 18.95
N ALA A 250 56.53 -18.88 18.35
CA ALA A 250 56.52 -19.15 16.90
C ALA A 250 55.46 -20.19 16.49
N SER A 251 55.34 -21.29 17.26
CA SER A 251 54.35 -22.35 17.01
C SER A 251 52.91 -21.86 17.24
N ILE A 252 52.68 -21.03 18.25
CA ILE A 252 51.35 -20.46 18.53
C ILE A 252 50.94 -19.49 17.41
N VAL A 253 51.89 -18.71 16.87
CA VAL A 253 51.61 -17.78 15.76
C VAL A 253 51.30 -18.52 14.45
N GLU A 254 51.96 -19.64 14.14
CA GLU A 254 51.60 -20.45 12.96
C GLU A 254 50.25 -21.14 13.12
N THR A 255 49.96 -21.68 14.31
CA THR A 255 48.65 -22.31 14.59
C THR A 255 47.51 -21.28 14.57
N ALA A 256 47.77 -20.04 15.00
CA ALA A 256 46.83 -18.94 14.86
C ALA A 256 46.63 -18.54 13.39
N LYS A 257 47.69 -18.53 12.56
CA LYS A 257 47.60 -18.20 11.14
C LYS A 257 46.79 -19.22 10.33
N SER A 258 46.87 -20.51 10.65
CA SER A 258 46.08 -21.55 9.98
C SER A 258 44.62 -21.62 10.45
N SER A 259 44.32 -21.10 11.64
CA SER A 259 42.95 -21.05 12.20
C SER A 259 42.13 -19.81 11.77
N ILE A 260 42.79 -18.79 11.20
CA ILE A 260 42.09 -17.63 10.60
C ILE A 260 41.44 -18.10 9.29
N LYS A 261 40.15 -18.44 9.36
CA LYS A 261 39.30 -18.67 8.18
C LYS A 261 39.51 -17.52 7.20
N LYS A 262 39.88 -17.84 5.95
CA LYS A 262 40.03 -16.85 4.87
C LYS A 262 38.77 -15.99 4.85
N ILE A 263 38.94 -14.72 5.25
CA ILE A 263 37.88 -13.72 5.16
C ILE A 263 37.47 -13.68 3.68
N PRO A 264 36.17 -13.84 3.35
CA PRO A 264 35.72 -13.77 1.97
C PRO A 264 36.24 -12.47 1.36
N GLN A 265 36.86 -12.59 0.19
CA GLN A 265 37.47 -11.49 -0.54
C GLN A 265 36.46 -10.34 -0.59
N LYS A 266 36.83 -9.19 0.00
CA LYS A 266 35.93 -8.03 0.07
C LYS A 266 35.53 -7.70 -1.36
N ARG A 267 34.26 -7.93 -1.70
CA ARG A 267 33.66 -7.42 -2.94
C ARG A 267 34.00 -5.95 -3.06
N SER A 268 34.32 -5.50 -4.27
CA SER A 268 34.64 -4.10 -4.45
C SER A 268 33.40 -3.26 -4.12
N PHE A 269 33.62 -2.04 -3.64
CA PHE A 269 32.53 -1.12 -3.37
C PHE A 269 31.66 -0.90 -4.62
N GLU A 270 32.29 -0.87 -5.80
CA GLU A 270 31.64 -0.71 -7.10
C GLU A 270 30.70 -1.88 -7.44
N GLU A 271 31.11 -3.12 -7.17
CA GLU A 271 30.25 -4.30 -7.34
C GLU A 271 29.02 -4.25 -6.44
N THR A 272 29.22 -3.86 -5.17
CA THR A 272 28.10 -3.73 -4.22
C THR A 272 27.13 -2.62 -4.64
N LEU A 273 27.65 -1.51 -5.17
CA LEU A 273 26.84 -0.41 -5.69
C LEU A 273 26.06 -0.83 -6.95
N CYS A 274 26.67 -1.65 -7.81
CA CYS A 274 26.04 -2.19 -9.02
C CYS A 274 24.93 -3.20 -8.68
N GLU A 275 25.14 -4.09 -7.71
CA GLU A 275 24.09 -5.02 -7.25
C GLU A 275 22.90 -4.28 -6.63
N ILE A 276 23.16 -3.23 -5.84
CA ILE A 276 22.10 -2.41 -5.24
C ILE A 276 21.30 -1.68 -6.34
N SER A 277 21.98 -1.12 -7.35
CA SER A 277 21.28 -0.42 -8.42
C SER A 277 20.43 -1.39 -9.25
N GLN A 278 20.95 -2.57 -9.60
CA GLN A 278 20.19 -3.62 -10.29
C GLN A 278 18.98 -4.08 -9.48
N PHE A 279 19.13 -4.26 -8.16
CA PHE A 279 18.03 -4.65 -7.28
C PHE A 279 16.92 -3.59 -7.24
N VAL A 280 17.29 -2.30 -7.22
CA VAL A 280 16.33 -1.20 -7.31
C VAL A 280 15.60 -1.20 -8.65
N PHE A 281 16.30 -1.44 -9.77
CA PHE A 281 15.66 -1.55 -11.08
C PHE A 281 14.69 -2.72 -11.17
N ILE A 282 15.04 -3.88 -10.61
CA ILE A 282 14.15 -5.05 -10.56
C ILE A 282 12.92 -4.77 -9.70
N LEU A 283 13.09 -4.14 -8.53
CA LEU A 283 11.95 -3.75 -7.69
C LEU A 283 11.03 -2.76 -8.39
N ILE A 284 11.59 -1.75 -9.07
CA ILE A 284 10.80 -0.82 -9.90
C ILE A 284 10.09 -1.61 -11.00
N ALA A 285 10.78 -2.48 -11.73
CA ALA A 285 10.15 -3.28 -12.78
C ALA A 285 9.00 -4.15 -12.24
N ILE A 286 9.16 -4.79 -11.09
CA ILE A 286 8.09 -5.59 -10.45
C ILE A 286 6.91 -4.69 -10.05
N LEU A 287 7.16 -3.52 -9.46
CA LEU A 287 6.11 -2.59 -9.07
C LEU A 287 5.34 -2.05 -10.29
N TYR A 288 6.03 -1.72 -11.38
CA TYR A 288 5.41 -1.17 -12.60
C TYR A 288 4.82 -2.25 -13.53
N CYS A 289 5.33 -3.47 -13.50
CA CYS A 289 4.80 -4.59 -14.27
C CYS A 289 3.72 -5.38 -13.53
N SER A 290 3.53 -5.15 -12.23
CA SER A 290 2.42 -5.74 -11.48
C SER A 290 1.08 -5.34 -12.11
N PRO A 291 0.23 -6.29 -12.53
CA PRO A 291 -1.09 -6.01 -13.08
C PRO A 291 -1.94 -5.15 -12.13
N TRP A 292 -1.79 -5.36 -10.82
CA TRP A 292 -2.45 -4.57 -9.78
C TRP A 292 -2.09 -3.08 -9.85
N PHE A 293 -0.81 -2.76 -10.10
CA PHE A 293 -0.37 -1.37 -10.20
C PHE A 293 -0.92 -0.69 -11.45
N ARG A 294 -0.95 -1.39 -12.59
CA ARG A 294 -1.56 -0.88 -13.83
C ARG A 294 -3.05 -0.60 -13.65
N GLN A 295 -3.78 -1.55 -13.07
CA GLN A 295 -5.20 -1.38 -12.80
C GLN A 295 -5.48 -0.22 -11.84
N ASN A 296 -4.66 -0.06 -10.79
CA ASN A 296 -4.80 1.06 -9.87
C ASN A 296 -4.48 2.41 -10.52
N MET A 297 -3.48 2.47 -11.41
CA MET A 297 -3.17 3.66 -12.21
C MET A 297 -4.30 4.01 -13.18
N GLU A 298 -4.85 3.04 -13.89
CA GLU A 298 -6.01 3.24 -14.76
C GLU A 298 -7.23 3.72 -13.96
N ALA A 299 -7.52 3.10 -12.82
CA ALA A 299 -8.59 3.53 -11.94
C ALA A 299 -8.36 4.95 -11.38
N ALA A 300 -7.12 5.35 -11.12
CA ALA A 300 -6.79 6.71 -10.71
C ALA A 300 -6.98 7.72 -11.86
N ASN A 301 -6.55 7.38 -13.07
CA ASN A 301 -6.74 8.19 -14.27
C ASN A 301 -8.23 8.35 -14.61
N ASN A 302 -9.02 7.27 -14.52
CA ASN A 302 -10.46 7.31 -14.73
C ASN A 302 -11.16 8.19 -13.69
N ARG A 303 -10.76 8.09 -12.41
CA ARG A 303 -11.27 8.99 -11.35
C ARG A 303 -10.92 10.45 -11.62
N ALA A 304 -9.72 10.73 -12.10
CA ALA A 304 -9.31 12.08 -12.47
C ALA A 304 -10.11 12.61 -13.68
N ALA A 305 -10.36 11.78 -14.69
CA ALA A 305 -11.18 12.13 -15.85
C ALA A 305 -12.63 12.45 -15.45
N VAL A 306 -13.24 11.64 -14.59
CA VAL A 306 -14.60 11.88 -14.08
C VAL A 306 -14.66 13.19 -13.28
N LEU A 307 -13.67 13.46 -12.42
CA LEU A 307 -13.59 14.72 -11.68
C LEU A 307 -13.44 15.92 -12.61
N ASN A 308 -12.61 15.81 -13.66
CA ASN A 308 -12.46 16.88 -14.63
C ASN A 308 -13.77 17.13 -15.40
N GLN A 309 -14.46 16.07 -15.82
CA GLN A 309 -15.76 16.17 -16.47
C GLN A 309 -16.82 16.83 -15.55
N GLN A 310 -16.82 16.50 -14.25
CA GLN A 310 -17.71 17.15 -13.28
C GLN A 310 -17.39 18.65 -13.11
N ASN A 311 -16.11 19.01 -13.07
CA ASN A 311 -15.68 20.40 -12.98
C ASN A 311 -16.07 21.20 -14.24
N GLU A 312 -15.91 20.62 -15.44
CA GLU A 312 -16.35 21.23 -16.69
C GLU A 312 -17.86 21.45 -16.72
N ARG A 313 -18.66 20.47 -16.27
CA ARG A 313 -20.11 20.63 -16.16
C ARG A 313 -20.48 21.74 -15.18
N ARG A 314 -19.80 21.84 -14.04
CA ARG A 314 -20.05 22.90 -13.06
C ARG A 314 -19.72 24.27 -13.63
N LEU A 315 -18.59 24.41 -14.32
CA LEU A 315 -18.20 25.65 -14.97
C LEU A 315 -19.24 26.09 -16.02
N ARG A 316 -19.73 25.15 -16.84
CA ARG A 316 -20.81 25.44 -17.82
C ARG A 316 -22.10 25.91 -17.16
N LEU A 317 -22.48 25.34 -16.02
CA LEU A 317 -23.65 25.78 -15.28
C LEU A 317 -23.47 27.20 -14.71
N GLU A 318 -22.28 27.51 -14.20
CA GLU A 318 -21.92 28.85 -13.72
C GLU A 318 -21.98 29.88 -14.85
N GLU A 319 -21.45 29.54 -16.04
CA GLU A 319 -21.53 30.38 -17.24
C GLU A 319 -22.99 30.60 -17.68
N LEU A 320 -23.80 29.54 -17.74
CA LEU A 320 -25.22 29.63 -18.10
C LEU A 320 -26.01 30.49 -17.11
N GLU A 321 -25.74 30.36 -15.81
CA GLU A 321 -26.34 31.19 -14.77
C GLU A 321 -26.00 32.68 -14.97
N GLN A 322 -24.75 33.01 -15.31
CA GLN A 322 -24.33 34.38 -15.61
C GLN A 322 -25.06 34.94 -16.84
N CYS A 323 -25.24 34.14 -17.89
CA CYS A 323 -25.92 34.55 -19.12
C CYS A 323 -27.39 34.88 -18.86
N ILE A 324 -28.07 34.04 -18.06
CA ILE A 324 -29.45 34.29 -17.64
C ILE A 324 -29.54 35.59 -16.83
N LYS A 325 -28.62 35.80 -15.86
CA LYS A 325 -28.58 37.05 -15.08
C LYS A 325 -28.41 38.28 -15.98
N LEU A 326 -27.51 38.24 -16.94
CA LEU A 326 -27.28 39.35 -17.87
C LEU A 326 -28.52 39.63 -18.76
N HIS A 327 -29.21 38.59 -19.22
CA HIS A 327 -30.48 38.75 -19.93
C HIS A 327 -31.57 39.37 -19.04
N THR A 328 -31.68 38.96 -17.77
CA THR A 328 -32.66 39.57 -16.84
C THR A 328 -32.39 41.05 -16.58
N LEU A 329 -31.15 41.50 -16.70
CA LEU A 329 -30.76 42.91 -16.62
C LEU A 329 -30.97 43.69 -17.93
N GLY A 330 -31.46 43.02 -19.00
CA GLY A 330 -31.65 43.63 -20.32
C GLY A 330 -30.36 43.89 -21.08
N VAL A 331 -29.23 43.29 -20.66
CA VAL A 331 -27.93 43.43 -21.35
C VAL A 331 -27.92 42.64 -22.65
N TYR A 332 -28.55 41.46 -22.66
CA TYR A 332 -28.69 40.63 -23.86
C TYR A 332 -30.12 40.65 -24.39
N SER A 333 -30.25 40.76 -25.71
CA SER A 333 -31.49 40.43 -26.40
C SER A 333 -31.78 38.93 -26.32
N LYS A 334 -33.04 38.56 -26.58
CA LYS A 334 -33.48 37.16 -26.55
C LYS A 334 -32.72 36.32 -27.60
N GLU A 335 -32.46 36.88 -28.77
CA GLU A 335 -31.76 36.22 -29.87
C GLU A 335 -30.27 35.99 -29.55
N GLU A 336 -29.61 36.95 -28.92
CA GLU A 336 -28.23 36.83 -28.46
C GLU A 336 -28.10 35.75 -27.38
N LEU A 337 -29.03 35.70 -26.41
CA LEU A 337 -29.04 34.65 -25.40
C LEU A 337 -29.21 33.26 -26.03
N LEU A 338 -30.09 33.10 -27.03
CA LEU A 338 -30.29 31.82 -27.72
C LEU A 338 -29.07 31.38 -28.54
N ASN A 339 -28.32 32.32 -29.11
CA ASN A 339 -27.06 31.99 -29.79
C ASN A 339 -25.98 31.59 -28.78
N LEU A 340 -25.87 32.31 -27.66
CA LEU A 340 -24.87 32.03 -26.65
C LEU A 340 -25.13 30.70 -25.92
N LEU A 341 -26.40 30.35 -25.69
CA LEU A 341 -26.80 29.02 -25.19
C LEU A 341 -26.44 27.90 -26.17
N ARG A 342 -26.54 28.15 -27.48
CA ARG A 342 -26.18 27.17 -28.51
C ARG A 342 -24.67 26.91 -28.54
N ASP A 343 -23.88 27.96 -28.39
CA ASP A 343 -22.42 27.85 -28.33
C ASP A 343 -21.96 27.13 -27.05
N LEU A 344 -22.61 27.41 -25.91
CA LEU A 344 -22.32 26.77 -24.62
C LEU A 344 -22.67 25.27 -24.58
N ASP A 345 -23.73 24.86 -25.27
CA ASP A 345 -24.13 23.44 -25.32
C ASP A 345 -23.12 22.59 -26.10
N GLY A 346 -22.18 23.23 -26.82
CA GLY A 346 -21.15 22.54 -27.59
C GLY A 346 -21.72 21.66 -28.71
N SER A 347 -23.04 21.73 -28.95
CA SER A 347 -23.67 21.19 -30.14
C SER A 347 -23.22 22.05 -31.31
N GLN A 348 -22.02 21.76 -31.83
CA GLN A 348 -21.74 22.08 -33.21
C GLN A 348 -22.93 21.54 -34.00
N PRO A 349 -23.61 22.38 -34.80
CA PRO A 349 -24.68 21.89 -35.65
C PRO A 349 -24.06 20.78 -36.47
N ALA A 350 -24.56 19.54 -36.28
CA ALA A 350 -23.99 18.35 -36.90
C ALA A 350 -23.66 18.73 -38.34
N PRO A 351 -22.39 18.61 -38.78
CA PRO A 351 -21.96 19.10 -40.08
C PRO A 351 -22.98 18.60 -41.06
N LYS A 352 -23.67 19.51 -41.77
CA LYS A 352 -24.76 19.16 -42.69
C LYS A 352 -24.22 17.99 -43.49
N ARG A 353 -24.70 16.78 -43.18
CA ARG A 353 -24.31 15.59 -43.94
C ARG A 353 -24.90 15.88 -45.29
N VAL A 354 -24.07 16.43 -46.18
CA VAL A 354 -24.27 16.30 -47.60
C VAL A 354 -24.15 14.79 -47.78
N CYS A 355 -25.24 14.06 -47.57
CA CYS A 355 -25.33 12.71 -48.06
C CYS A 355 -25.19 12.90 -49.57
N PRO A 356 -24.06 12.53 -50.20
CA PRO A 356 -24.13 12.28 -51.62
C PRO A 356 -25.24 11.24 -51.74
N ARG A 357 -26.37 11.60 -52.36
CA ARG A 357 -27.37 10.59 -52.70
C ARG A 357 -26.61 9.57 -53.52
N SER A 358 -26.32 8.42 -52.93
CA SER A 358 -25.90 7.26 -53.69
C SER A 358 -26.97 7.09 -54.77
N PRO A 359 -26.59 7.08 -56.06
CA PRO A 359 -27.57 6.89 -57.13
C PRO A 359 -28.33 5.60 -56.81
N SER A 360 -29.65 5.72 -56.71
CA SER A 360 -30.50 4.57 -56.41
C SER A 360 -30.19 3.45 -57.41
N PRO A 361 -30.06 2.19 -56.96
CA PRO A 361 -29.84 1.06 -57.86
C PRO A 361 -30.88 1.10 -58.98
N ARG A 362 -30.40 1.17 -60.22
CA ARG A 362 -31.22 1.17 -61.42
C ARG A 362 -31.71 -0.26 -61.64
N TRP A 363 -32.94 -0.54 -61.22
CA TRP A 363 -33.62 -1.83 -61.44
C TRP A 363 -34.14 -1.97 -62.89
N ASP A 364 -33.37 -1.51 -63.88
CA ASP A 364 -33.66 -1.80 -65.28
C ASP A 364 -33.25 -3.27 -65.51
N ILE A 365 -34.20 -4.16 -65.22
CA ILE A 365 -34.15 -5.57 -65.62
C ILE A 365 -34.27 -5.56 -67.14
N GLU A 366 -33.12 -5.58 -67.83
CA GLU A 366 -33.07 -5.88 -69.24
C GLU A 366 -33.62 -7.30 -69.42
N ASN A 367 -34.72 -7.35 -70.17
CA ASN A 367 -35.48 -8.54 -70.49
C ASN A 367 -34.67 -9.34 -71.53
N ASP A 368 -33.72 -10.14 -71.08
CA ASP A 368 -32.96 -11.04 -71.94
C ASP A 368 -33.92 -12.06 -72.57
N GLY A 369 -34.20 -11.82 -73.85
CA GLY A 369 -35.01 -12.68 -74.69
C GLY A 369 -34.39 -14.08 -74.79
N PHE A 370 -35.06 -15.04 -74.18
CA PHE A 370 -34.90 -16.44 -74.52
C PHE A 370 -35.50 -16.67 -75.92
N GLU A 371 -34.66 -16.61 -76.96
CA GLU A 371 -34.95 -17.22 -78.25
C GLU A 371 -34.93 -18.75 -78.08
N LEU A 372 -36.12 -19.36 -78.14
CA LEU A 372 -36.30 -20.79 -78.34
C LEU A 372 -35.99 -21.10 -79.81
N ASN A 373 -34.91 -21.84 -80.05
CA ASN A 373 -34.68 -22.50 -81.34
C ASN A 373 -35.48 -23.81 -81.38
N ASP A 374 -36.39 -23.90 -82.35
CA ASP A 374 -37.00 -25.15 -82.85
C ASP A 374 -36.13 -25.77 -83.96
#